data_AF-A0A9R1QI60-F1
#
_entry.id   AF-A0A9R1QI60-F1
#
_cell.length_a   1.000
_cell.length_b   1.000
_cell.length_c   1.000
_cell.angle_alpha   90.00
_cell.angle_beta   90.00
_cell.angle_gamma   90.00
#
_symmetry.space_group_name_H-M   'P 1'
#
loop_
_entity.id
_entity.type
_entity.pdbx_description
1 polymer ?
#
loop_
_entity_poly.entity_id
_entity_poly.type
_entity_poly.pdbx_seq_one_letter_code
_entity_poly.pdbx_strand_id
1 'polypeptide(L)'
;MVTLKACYFLSYCHISGYYLTDATIQQVNWDPSKVKDKLKRDIEAHVVSVRATKLSELCATYEGKLTKALAEPVEALLDSASEDTWPAIRKLLQRETKAAVSGLESAISTFELDEATEKELLLRLENHGRSVVESKAREEAARILIRMKDRFSTLFSRDADSMPRVWTGKEDIKAITKTARSASMKLLSTMAAIRLEEDGDNIDTTLSLALVDAARPGTTDRSIQSLDPLASSSWERVPEERTLISPVQCKSLWRQFKAETEYTVTQAIAAQEANKRNNNWLPPPWALAAMAVLGFNEFMTLLRNPFYLAVMFVVFLVGKAIWVQLDIANEFRNGFLPALLSLSTKFVPTIMNILKRLADEGAAPAAPERQRETELQPRNNSSNSNVTSAGSSSLTSSENGPEYSSSVAQ
;
A
#
# COMPACT_ATOMS: atom_id res chain seq x y z
N MET A 1 -5.60 37.33 46.36
CA MET A 1 -4.27 37.84 45.88
C MET A 1 -4.29 39.35 45.60
N VAL A 2 -5.41 39.93 45.16
CA VAL A 2 -5.60 41.39 44.97
C VAL A 2 -5.64 42.17 46.29
N THR A 3 -6.27 41.64 47.34
CA THR A 3 -6.32 42.26 48.68
C THR A 3 -4.96 42.31 49.37
N LEU A 4 -4.07 41.35 49.11
CA LEU A 4 -2.69 41.36 49.62
C LEU A 4 -1.86 42.45 48.92
N LYS A 5 -2.01 42.62 47.60
CA LYS A 5 -1.29 43.65 46.83
C LYS A 5 -1.68 45.08 47.26
N ALA A 6 -2.96 45.33 47.53
CA ALA A 6 -3.41 46.63 48.05
C ALA A 6 -2.81 46.94 49.44
N CYS A 7 -2.73 45.94 50.33
CA CYS A 7 -2.12 46.09 51.65
C CYS A 7 -0.60 46.31 51.58
N TYR A 8 0.13 45.59 50.72
CA TYR A 8 1.55 45.82 50.50
C TYR A 8 1.83 47.18 49.83
N PHE A 9 0.98 47.63 48.91
CA PHE A 9 1.09 48.93 48.24
C PHE A 9 0.85 50.10 49.19
N LEU A 10 -0.20 50.01 50.02
CA LEU A 10 -0.47 50.97 51.09
C LEU A 10 0.67 50.97 52.13
N SER A 11 1.15 49.79 52.55
CA SER A 11 2.26 49.68 53.50
C SER A 11 3.56 50.27 52.94
N TYR A 12 3.93 49.99 51.69
CA TYR A 12 5.18 50.49 51.10
C TYR A 12 5.12 52.00 50.76
N CYS A 13 3.96 52.51 50.30
CA CYS A 13 3.77 53.96 50.12
C CYS A 13 3.71 54.72 51.45
N HIS A 14 3.12 54.11 52.48
CA HIS A 14 3.07 54.68 53.83
C HIS A 14 4.46 54.68 54.49
N ILE A 15 5.22 53.59 54.36
CA ILE A 15 6.60 53.50 54.85
C ILE A 15 7.50 54.51 54.12
N SER A 16 7.46 54.55 52.79
CA SER A 16 8.23 55.52 51.99
C SER A 16 7.84 56.97 52.30
N GLY A 17 6.54 57.25 52.48
CA GLY A 17 6.04 58.56 52.89
C GLY A 17 6.55 59.02 54.26
N TYR A 18 6.59 58.11 55.25
CA TYR A 18 7.09 58.41 56.59
C TYR A 18 8.61 58.69 56.60
N TYR A 19 9.41 57.93 55.86
CA TYR A 19 10.85 58.18 55.77
C TYR A 19 11.20 59.44 54.98
N LEU A 20 10.39 59.81 53.97
CA LEU A 20 10.58 61.05 53.19
C LEU A 20 10.25 62.31 54.00
N THR A 21 9.30 62.25 54.93
CA THR A 21 8.99 63.37 55.83
C THR A 21 10.07 63.59 56.89
N ASP A 22 10.68 62.52 57.39
CA ASP A 22 11.68 62.58 58.47
C ASP A 22 13.05 63.10 58.01
N ALA A 23 13.34 63.01 56.70
CA ALA A 23 14.58 63.50 56.08
C ALA A 23 14.52 64.97 55.59
N THR A 24 13.43 65.69 55.86
CA THR A 24 13.23 67.06 55.34
C THR A 24 14.03 68.07 56.17
N ILE A 25 15.19 68.49 55.68
CA ILE A 25 16.00 69.54 56.31
C ILE A 25 15.33 70.89 56.03
N GLN A 26 14.90 71.61 57.07
CA GLN A 26 14.14 72.89 56.97
C GLN A 26 14.83 74.00 56.16
N GLN A 27 16.12 73.89 55.84
CA GLN A 27 16.88 74.88 55.07
C GLN A 27 16.80 74.71 53.54
N VAL A 28 16.23 73.61 53.03
CA VAL A 28 16.09 73.35 51.59
C VAL A 28 14.63 73.06 51.29
N ASN A 29 14.01 73.82 50.39
CA ASN A 29 12.65 73.59 49.90
C ASN A 29 12.65 72.35 48.98
N TRP A 30 12.82 71.17 49.57
CA TRP A 30 12.83 69.88 48.86
C TRP A 30 11.40 69.45 48.59
N ASP A 31 11.04 69.31 47.31
CA ASP A 31 9.73 68.82 46.89
C ASP A 31 9.78 67.30 46.57
N PRO A 32 9.24 66.43 47.44
CA PRO A 32 9.23 64.98 47.24
C PRO A 32 8.24 64.52 46.16
N SER A 33 7.40 65.42 45.62
CA SER A 33 6.37 65.09 44.62
C SER A 33 6.98 64.42 43.38
N LYS A 34 8.08 64.95 42.86
CA LYS A 34 8.75 64.44 41.66
C LYS A 34 9.27 63.02 41.82
N VAL A 35 9.79 62.69 43.00
CA VAL A 35 10.29 61.35 43.32
C VAL A 35 9.13 60.37 43.48
N LYS A 36 8.05 60.80 44.14
CA LYS A 36 6.83 60.00 44.29
C LYS A 36 6.16 59.73 42.94
N ASP A 37 6.07 60.72 42.07
CA ASP A 37 5.49 60.59 40.73
C ASP A 37 6.36 59.73 39.80
N LYS A 38 7.69 59.80 39.95
CA LYS A 38 8.60 58.89 39.26
C LYS A 38 8.41 57.45 39.75
N LEU A 39 8.41 57.23 41.07
CA LEU A 39 8.20 55.91 41.67
C LEU A 39 6.85 55.31 41.27
N LYS A 40 5.78 56.11 41.27
CA LYS A 40 4.45 55.67 40.84
C LYS A 40 4.46 55.21 39.37
N ARG A 41 5.07 55.99 38.48
CA ARG A 41 5.23 55.61 37.06
C ARG A 41 6.06 54.35 36.88
N ASP A 42 7.17 54.23 37.61
CA ASP A 42 8.05 53.06 37.53
C ASP A 42 7.34 51.78 38.02
N ILE A 43 6.55 51.89 39.11
CA ILE A 43 5.74 50.77 39.62
C ILE A 43 4.62 50.41 38.64
N GLU A 44 3.89 51.38 38.10
CA GLU A 44 2.84 51.14 37.10
C GLU A 44 3.41 50.46 35.84
N ALA A 45 4.54 50.95 35.33
CA ALA A 45 5.24 50.34 34.20
C ALA A 45 5.66 48.89 34.50
N HIS A 46 6.20 48.64 35.70
CA HIS A 46 6.56 47.28 36.12
C HIS A 46 5.34 46.36 36.28
N VAL A 47 4.23 46.86 36.83
CA VAL A 47 2.98 46.09 36.95
C VAL A 47 2.43 45.72 35.57
N VAL A 48 2.44 46.64 34.62
CA VAL A 48 2.04 46.37 33.23
C VAL A 48 2.93 45.32 32.59
N SER A 49 4.26 45.43 32.76
CA SER A 49 5.22 44.46 32.24
C SER A 49 5.00 43.05 32.82
N VAL A 50 4.92 42.91 34.15
CA VAL A 50 4.70 41.62 34.80
C VAL A 50 3.35 41.02 34.44
N ARG A 51 2.30 41.85 34.33
CA ARG A 51 0.97 41.42 33.89
C ARG A 51 1.05 40.83 32.48
N ALA A 52 1.68 41.53 31.54
CA ALA A 52 1.84 41.06 30.16
C ALA A 52 2.60 39.71 30.10
N THR A 53 3.69 39.57 30.85
CA THR A 53 4.45 38.30 30.91
C THR A 53 3.59 37.16 31.46
N LYS A 54 2.84 37.39 32.55
CA LYS A 54 2.02 36.36 33.17
C LYS A 54 0.83 35.95 32.31
N LEU A 55 0.20 36.89 31.62
CA LEU A 55 -0.86 36.59 30.65
C LEU A 55 -0.31 35.77 29.49
N SER A 56 0.85 36.13 28.93
CA SER A 56 1.49 35.36 27.87
C SER A 56 1.80 33.92 28.30
N GLU A 57 2.32 33.73 29.51
CA GLU A 57 2.61 32.40 30.07
C GLU A 57 1.33 31.56 30.26
N LEU A 58 0.26 32.20 30.73
CA LEU A 58 -1.04 31.57 30.91
C LEU A 58 -1.66 31.17 29.56
N CYS A 59 -1.67 32.08 28.58
CA CYS A 59 -2.14 31.81 27.22
C CYS A 59 -1.36 30.64 26.60
N ALA A 60 -0.03 30.63 26.68
CA ALA A 60 0.78 29.54 26.16
C ALA A 60 0.46 28.19 26.85
N THR A 61 0.13 28.22 28.14
CA THR A 61 -0.27 27.00 28.88
C THR A 61 -1.60 26.45 28.37
N TYR A 62 -2.60 27.31 28.14
CA TYR A 62 -3.90 26.89 27.60
C TYR A 62 -3.82 26.50 26.12
N GLU A 63 -3.06 27.23 25.31
CA GLU A 63 -2.76 26.88 23.91
C GLU A 63 -2.08 25.49 23.84
N GLY A 64 -1.11 25.22 24.70
CA GLY A 64 -0.43 23.92 24.79
C GLY A 64 -1.35 22.78 25.21
N LYS A 65 -2.25 23.02 26.19
CA LYS A 65 -3.28 22.03 26.59
C LYS A 65 -4.26 21.74 25.47
N LEU A 66 -4.76 22.79 24.81
CA LEU A 66 -5.69 22.68 23.68
C LEU A 66 -5.04 21.92 22.51
N THR A 67 -3.78 22.22 22.21
CA THR A 67 -3.02 21.53 21.17
C THR A 67 -2.93 20.03 21.45
N LYS A 68 -2.61 19.62 22.69
CA LYS A 68 -2.55 18.21 23.07
C LYS A 68 -3.92 17.52 23.00
N ALA A 69 -4.96 18.20 23.49
CA ALA A 69 -6.32 17.67 23.48
C ALA A 69 -6.91 17.49 22.07
N LEU A 70 -6.47 18.31 21.10
CA LEU A 70 -6.94 18.24 19.72
C LEU A 70 -6.06 17.38 18.82
N ALA A 71 -4.73 17.41 18.97
CA ALA A 71 -3.81 16.82 18.00
C ALA A 71 -3.99 15.31 17.82
N GLU A 72 -3.92 14.53 18.90
CA GLU A 72 -4.01 13.06 18.84
C GLU A 72 -5.40 12.58 18.40
N PRO A 73 -6.52 13.12 18.93
CA PRO A 73 -7.83 12.63 18.52
C PRO A 73 -8.19 13.06 17.09
N VAL A 74 -7.74 14.24 16.62
CA VAL A 74 -7.93 14.65 15.22
C VAL A 74 -7.19 13.69 14.28
N GLU A 75 -5.94 13.33 14.59
CA GLU A 75 -5.17 12.37 13.80
C GLU A 75 -5.89 11.01 13.71
N ALA A 76 -6.36 10.49 14.84
CA ALA A 76 -7.09 9.22 14.88
C ALA A 76 -8.41 9.26 14.09
N LEU A 77 -9.14 10.38 14.14
CA LEU A 77 -10.37 10.57 13.37
C LEU A 77 -10.08 10.61 11.87
N LEU A 78 -9.05 11.37 11.46
CA LEU A 78 -8.63 11.49 10.06
C LEU A 78 -8.18 10.13 9.48
N ASP A 79 -7.53 9.27 10.28
CA ASP A 79 -7.13 7.92 9.85
C ASP A 79 -8.32 6.99 9.57
N SER A 80 -9.41 7.15 10.31
CA SER A 80 -10.62 6.32 10.12
C SER A 80 -11.30 6.57 8.76
N ALA A 81 -11.24 7.82 8.29
CA ALA A 81 -11.89 8.33 7.07
C ALA A 81 -13.33 7.84 6.87
N SER A 82 -14.11 7.93 7.93
CA SER A 82 -15.56 7.75 7.88
C SER A 82 -16.26 9.00 7.32
N GLU A 83 -17.50 8.85 6.85
CA GLU A 83 -18.35 9.98 6.43
C GLU A 83 -18.52 11.00 7.60
N ASP A 84 -18.48 10.50 8.84
CA ASP A 84 -18.66 11.29 10.06
C ASP A 84 -17.36 11.91 10.60
N THR A 85 -16.23 11.80 9.88
CA THR A 85 -14.92 12.27 10.35
C THR A 85 -14.93 13.77 10.68
N TRP A 86 -15.34 14.61 9.74
CA TRP A 86 -15.38 16.06 9.93
C TRP A 86 -16.46 16.52 10.94
N PRO A 87 -17.68 15.95 10.95
CA PRO A 87 -18.64 16.17 12.02
C PRO A 87 -18.09 15.83 13.42
N ALA A 88 -17.37 14.73 13.56
CA ALA A 88 -16.74 14.34 14.83
C ALA A 88 -15.63 15.33 15.24
N ILE A 89 -14.79 15.75 14.29
CA ILE A 89 -13.75 16.78 14.51
C ILE A 89 -14.38 18.11 14.94
N ARG A 90 -15.50 18.53 14.33
CA ARG A 90 -16.21 19.76 14.71
C ARG A 90 -16.72 19.69 16.15
N LYS A 91 -17.36 18.59 16.53
CA LYS A 91 -17.83 18.37 17.91
C LYS A 91 -16.68 18.38 18.91
N LEU A 92 -15.57 17.72 18.58
CA LEU A 92 -14.36 17.73 19.40
C LEU A 92 -13.79 19.14 19.56
N LEU A 93 -13.58 19.86 18.44
CA LEU A 93 -13.07 21.22 18.42
C LEU A 93 -13.94 22.15 19.26
N GLN A 94 -15.26 22.09 19.13
CA GLN A 94 -16.19 22.89 19.92
C GLN A 94 -16.09 22.57 21.42
N ARG A 95 -16.05 21.28 21.77
CA ARG A 95 -15.99 20.84 23.18
C ARG A 95 -14.70 21.30 23.86
N GLU A 96 -13.56 20.98 23.26
CA GLU A 96 -12.25 21.28 23.85
C GLU A 96 -11.96 22.78 23.85
N THR A 97 -12.30 23.49 22.78
CA THR A 97 -12.13 24.95 22.72
C THR A 97 -12.99 25.65 23.76
N LYS A 98 -14.28 25.28 23.91
CA LYS A 98 -15.16 25.87 24.93
C LYS A 98 -14.66 25.61 26.35
N ALA A 99 -14.14 24.40 26.61
CA ALA A 99 -13.53 24.08 27.90
C ALA A 99 -12.25 24.90 28.16
N ALA A 100 -11.40 25.07 27.15
CA ALA A 100 -10.19 25.87 27.25
C ALA A 100 -10.47 27.37 27.42
N VAL A 101 -11.44 27.92 26.68
CA VAL A 101 -11.88 29.33 26.74
C VAL A 101 -12.46 29.65 28.11
N SER A 102 -13.39 28.84 28.63
CA SER A 102 -13.94 29.05 29.98
C SER A 102 -12.88 28.91 31.09
N GLY A 103 -11.93 28.00 30.92
CA GLY A 103 -10.78 27.88 31.82
C GLY A 103 -9.84 29.09 31.77
N LEU A 104 -9.60 29.65 30.58
CA LEU A 104 -8.79 30.85 30.40
C LEU A 104 -9.49 32.09 30.96
N GLU A 105 -10.78 32.28 30.65
CA GLU A 105 -11.65 33.35 31.16
C GLU A 105 -11.63 33.40 32.70
N SER A 106 -11.84 32.26 33.35
CA SER A 106 -11.74 32.16 34.80
C SER A 106 -10.36 32.57 35.33
N ALA A 107 -9.29 32.18 34.64
CA ALA A 107 -7.92 32.49 35.06
C ALA A 107 -7.51 33.96 34.81
N ILE A 108 -8.02 34.59 33.74
CA ILE A 108 -7.73 36.00 33.42
C ILE A 108 -8.59 37.00 34.20
N SER A 109 -9.76 36.59 34.73
CA SER A 109 -10.64 37.42 35.55
C SER A 109 -9.94 38.07 36.77
N THR A 110 -8.87 37.45 37.27
CA THR A 110 -8.09 37.97 38.41
C THR A 110 -7.16 39.13 38.05
N PHE A 111 -6.94 39.38 36.76
CA PHE A 111 -5.97 40.36 36.28
C PHE A 111 -6.55 41.76 36.01
N GLU A 112 -7.85 41.98 36.22
CA GLU A 112 -8.52 43.28 36.00
C GLU A 112 -8.17 43.86 34.62
N LEU A 113 -8.46 43.09 33.56
CA LEU A 113 -8.24 43.49 32.18
C LEU A 113 -9.40 44.34 31.68
N ASP A 114 -9.13 45.14 30.64
CA ASP A 114 -10.21 45.76 29.88
C ASP A 114 -10.95 44.70 29.06
N GLU A 115 -12.24 44.95 28.82
CA GLU A 115 -13.13 44.02 28.11
C GLU A 115 -12.64 43.72 26.68
N ALA A 116 -11.93 44.64 26.03
CA ALA A 116 -11.43 44.43 24.68
C ALA A 116 -10.22 43.48 24.66
N THR A 117 -9.26 43.66 25.56
CA THR A 117 -8.10 42.78 25.72
C THR A 117 -8.54 41.38 26.15
N GLU A 118 -9.53 41.26 27.05
CA GLU A 118 -10.08 39.98 27.44
C GLU A 118 -10.67 39.23 26.23
N LYS A 119 -11.54 39.87 25.46
CA LYS A 119 -12.13 39.28 24.24
C LYS A 119 -11.07 38.89 23.20
N GLU A 120 -10.05 39.72 23.01
CA GLU A 120 -8.94 39.43 22.09
C GLU A 120 -8.18 38.16 22.49
N LEU A 121 -7.89 37.97 23.79
CA LEU A 121 -7.21 36.77 24.28
C LEU A 121 -8.06 35.50 24.10
N LEU A 122 -9.37 35.59 24.32
CA LEU A 122 -10.28 34.46 24.12
C LEU A 122 -10.41 34.11 22.63
N LEU A 123 -10.58 35.10 21.75
CA LEU A 123 -10.61 34.91 20.29
C LEU A 123 -9.31 34.32 19.76
N ARG A 124 -8.17 34.75 20.29
CA ARG A 124 -6.87 34.16 19.95
C ARG A 124 -6.82 32.67 20.28
N LEU A 125 -7.34 32.26 21.43
CA LEU A 125 -7.38 30.84 21.82
C LEU A 125 -8.33 30.03 20.93
N GLU A 126 -9.49 30.58 20.56
CA GLU A 126 -10.42 29.94 19.63
C GLU A 126 -9.79 29.74 18.25
N ASN A 127 -9.12 30.78 17.72
CA ASN A 127 -8.40 30.73 16.46
C ASN A 127 -7.21 29.76 16.52
N HIS A 128 -6.53 29.66 17.66
CA HIS A 128 -5.47 28.67 17.88
C HIS A 128 -6.01 27.25 17.77
N GLY A 129 -7.16 26.95 18.39
CA GLY A 129 -7.82 25.65 18.26
C GLY A 129 -8.13 25.28 16.81
N ARG A 130 -8.67 26.23 16.04
CA ARG A 130 -8.91 26.05 14.59
C ARG A 130 -7.59 25.79 13.84
N SER A 131 -6.56 26.59 14.10
CA SER A 131 -5.25 26.46 13.46
C SER A 131 -4.58 25.10 13.73
N VAL A 132 -4.72 24.55 14.96
CA VAL A 132 -4.21 23.21 15.30
C VAL A 132 -4.86 22.14 14.42
N VAL A 133 -6.18 22.18 14.26
CA VAL A 133 -6.91 21.22 13.41
C VAL A 133 -6.48 21.36 11.95
N GLU A 134 -6.38 22.58 11.43
CA GLU A 134 -5.91 22.81 10.06
C GLU A 134 -4.48 22.32 9.84
N SER A 135 -3.58 22.58 10.79
CA SER A 135 -2.19 22.12 10.74
C SER A 135 -2.11 20.60 10.71
N LYS A 136 -2.91 19.92 11.55
CA LYS A 136 -2.96 18.46 11.60
C LYS A 136 -3.57 17.86 10.33
N ALA A 137 -4.61 18.48 9.80
CA ALA A 137 -5.21 18.06 8.54
C ALA A 137 -4.22 18.21 7.36
N ARG A 138 -3.42 19.28 7.31
CA ARG A 138 -2.34 19.44 6.31
C ARG A 138 -1.27 18.37 6.45
N GLU A 139 -0.88 18.06 7.69
CA GLU A 139 0.12 17.02 7.97
C GLU A 139 -0.34 15.63 7.48
N GLU A 140 -1.59 15.27 7.77
CA GLU A 140 -2.17 14.00 7.33
C GLU A 140 -2.44 13.97 5.81
N ALA A 141 -2.87 15.08 5.23
CA ALA A 141 -3.01 15.19 3.78
C ALA A 141 -1.67 15.00 3.05
N ALA A 142 -0.55 15.44 3.63
CA ALA A 142 0.77 15.21 3.05
C ALA A 142 1.17 13.71 3.03
N ARG A 143 0.63 12.90 3.95
CA ARG A 143 0.89 11.45 4.06
C ARG A 143 -0.20 10.59 3.42
N ILE A 144 -1.13 11.21 2.69
CA ILE A 144 -2.35 10.56 2.18
C ILE A 144 -2.06 9.32 1.33
N LEU A 145 -1.01 9.32 0.50
CA LEU A 145 -0.69 8.20 -0.36
C LEU A 145 -0.37 6.93 0.44
N ILE A 146 0.38 7.06 1.53
CA ILE A 146 0.73 5.94 2.41
C ILE A 146 -0.53 5.40 3.06
N ARG A 147 -1.36 6.29 3.63
CA ARG A 147 -2.63 5.94 4.27
C ARG A 147 -3.59 5.25 3.30
N MET A 148 -3.69 5.73 2.06
CA MET A 148 -4.48 5.09 1.00
C MET A 148 -3.99 3.67 0.72
N LYS A 149 -2.68 3.45 0.67
CA LYS A 149 -2.11 2.11 0.46
C LYS A 149 -2.37 1.19 1.65
N ASP A 150 -2.27 1.69 2.87
CA ASP A 150 -2.56 0.89 4.07
C ASP A 150 -4.04 0.51 4.12
N ARG A 151 -4.94 1.44 3.78
CA ARG A 151 -6.38 1.16 3.69
C ARG A 151 -6.71 0.17 2.57
N PHE A 152 -6.01 0.27 1.44
CA PHE A 152 -6.14 -0.71 0.37
C PHE A 152 -5.64 -2.08 0.81
N SER A 153 -4.44 -2.15 1.39
CA SER A 153 -3.79 -3.39 1.81
C SER A 153 -4.62 -4.11 2.85
N THR A 154 -5.12 -3.41 3.86
CA THR A 154 -5.98 -3.99 4.91
C THR A 154 -7.25 -4.61 4.32
N LEU A 155 -7.95 -3.92 3.42
CA LEU A 155 -9.18 -4.43 2.81
C LEU A 155 -8.95 -5.50 1.72
N PHE A 156 -7.82 -5.43 1.01
CA PHE A 156 -7.52 -6.33 -0.08
C PHE A 156 -6.88 -7.64 0.41
N SER A 157 -5.93 -7.54 1.35
CA SER A 157 -5.13 -8.67 1.82
C SER A 157 -5.70 -9.36 3.06
N ARG A 158 -6.74 -8.81 3.71
CA ARG A 158 -7.38 -9.44 4.87
C ARG A 158 -8.80 -9.91 4.54
N ASP A 159 -9.25 -10.94 5.23
CA ASP A 159 -10.64 -11.40 5.22
C ASP A 159 -11.49 -10.66 6.29
N ALA A 160 -12.73 -11.11 6.49
CA ALA A 160 -13.64 -10.51 7.47
C ALA A 160 -13.17 -10.68 8.93
N ASP A 161 -12.36 -11.71 9.19
CA ASP A 161 -11.81 -12.03 10.51
C ASP A 161 -10.43 -11.39 10.74
N SER A 162 -10.03 -10.45 9.87
CA SER A 162 -8.73 -9.76 9.87
C SER A 162 -7.51 -10.66 9.60
N MET A 163 -7.73 -11.91 9.16
CA MET A 163 -6.68 -12.86 8.83
C MET A 163 -6.16 -12.64 7.40
N PRO A 164 -4.89 -12.94 7.11
CA PRO A 164 -4.36 -12.86 5.75
C PRO A 164 -5.17 -13.72 4.78
N ARG A 165 -5.69 -13.08 3.73
CA ARG A 165 -6.54 -13.68 2.72
C ARG A 165 -5.73 -14.62 1.85
N VAL A 166 -6.24 -15.84 1.69
CA VAL A 166 -5.71 -16.84 0.76
C VAL A 166 -6.56 -16.84 -0.52
N TRP A 167 -5.93 -16.78 -1.68
CA TRP A 167 -6.62 -16.73 -2.98
C TRP A 167 -7.03 -18.13 -3.44
N THR A 168 -8.14 -18.66 -2.94
CA THR A 168 -8.56 -20.06 -3.16
C THR A 168 -9.32 -20.30 -4.46
N GLY A 169 -9.67 -19.25 -5.20
CA GLY A 169 -10.35 -19.35 -6.50
C GLY A 169 -11.83 -19.03 -6.46
N LYS A 170 -12.45 -19.00 -5.28
CA LYS A 170 -13.87 -18.69 -5.09
C LYS A 170 -14.14 -17.19 -4.96
N GLU A 171 -13.10 -16.42 -4.65
CA GLU A 171 -13.19 -14.99 -4.42
C GLU A 171 -13.20 -14.20 -5.74
N ASP A 172 -14.06 -13.18 -5.82
CA ASP A 172 -14.01 -12.22 -6.93
C ASP A 172 -12.99 -11.12 -6.63
N ILE A 173 -11.76 -11.33 -7.10
CA ILE A 173 -10.65 -10.37 -6.94
C ILE A 173 -11.02 -9.01 -7.53
N LYS A 174 -11.81 -8.96 -8.61
CA LYS A 174 -12.19 -7.68 -9.24
C LYS A 174 -13.14 -6.91 -8.33
N ALA A 175 -14.13 -7.58 -7.74
CA ALA A 175 -15.03 -6.96 -6.77
C ALA A 175 -14.28 -6.48 -5.52
N ILE A 176 -13.39 -7.31 -4.97
CA ILE A 176 -12.57 -6.95 -3.79
C ILE A 176 -11.68 -5.74 -4.10
N THR A 177 -11.00 -5.75 -5.26
CA THR A 177 -10.18 -4.63 -5.72
C THR A 177 -11.01 -3.36 -5.85
N LYS A 178 -12.23 -3.45 -6.40
CA LYS A 178 -13.13 -2.30 -6.56
C LYS A 178 -13.52 -1.72 -5.20
N THR A 179 -13.88 -2.57 -4.23
CA THR A 179 -14.22 -2.15 -2.86
C THR A 179 -13.02 -1.54 -2.13
N ALA A 180 -11.83 -2.14 -2.24
CA ALA A 180 -10.62 -1.59 -1.62
C ALA A 180 -10.22 -0.24 -2.23
N ARG A 181 -10.36 -0.10 -3.56
CA ARG A 181 -10.13 1.18 -4.27
C ARG A 181 -11.15 2.24 -3.90
N SER A 182 -12.45 1.91 -3.82
CA SER A 182 -13.46 2.90 -3.42
C SER A 182 -13.26 3.39 -1.99
N ALA A 183 -12.93 2.50 -1.05
CA ALA A 183 -12.61 2.89 0.32
C ALA A 183 -11.37 3.78 0.41
N SER A 184 -10.33 3.50 -0.38
CA SER A 184 -9.12 4.33 -0.44
C SER A 184 -9.38 5.70 -1.09
N MET A 185 -10.30 5.76 -2.05
CA MET A 185 -10.74 7.02 -2.68
C MET A 185 -11.55 7.88 -1.70
N LYS A 186 -12.43 7.27 -0.88
CA LYS A 186 -13.14 7.99 0.18
C LYS A 186 -12.18 8.68 1.14
N LEU A 187 -11.11 7.99 1.53
CA LEU A 187 -10.03 8.60 2.33
C LEU A 187 -9.41 9.82 1.63
N LEU A 188 -9.09 9.73 0.34
CA LEU A 188 -8.63 10.88 -0.45
C LEU A 188 -9.65 12.04 -0.47
N SER A 189 -10.94 11.73 -0.64
CA SER A 189 -12.03 12.72 -0.61
C SER A 189 -12.16 13.41 0.75
N THR A 190 -12.04 12.65 1.85
CA THR A 190 -12.08 13.21 3.21
C THR A 190 -10.91 14.15 3.47
N MET A 191 -9.72 13.85 2.93
CA MET A 191 -8.49 14.64 3.11
C MET A 191 -8.29 15.75 2.06
N ALA A 192 -9.16 15.87 1.07
CA ALA A 192 -8.99 16.89 0.02
C ALA A 192 -9.29 18.32 0.50
N ALA A 193 -10.19 18.46 1.48
CA ALA A 193 -10.61 19.76 2.00
C ALA A 193 -10.98 19.71 3.49
N ILE A 194 -10.75 20.83 4.18
CA ILE A 194 -11.13 21.07 5.57
C ILE A 194 -12.63 21.43 5.62
N ARG A 195 -13.43 20.60 6.29
CA ARG A 195 -14.89 20.80 6.45
C ARG A 195 -15.28 21.17 7.89
N LEU A 196 -14.72 22.28 8.38
CA LEU A 196 -15.06 22.78 9.72
C LEU A 196 -16.44 23.44 9.77
N GLU A 197 -16.88 24.04 8.67
CA GLU A 197 -18.21 24.63 8.51
C GLU A 197 -19.19 23.64 7.87
N GLU A 198 -20.49 23.91 7.98
CA GLU A 198 -21.57 23.04 7.49
C GLU A 198 -21.82 23.15 5.98
N ASP A 199 -20.90 23.80 5.27
CA ASP A 199 -20.94 23.99 3.82
C ASP A 199 -20.78 22.64 3.12
N GLY A 200 -21.77 22.26 2.31
CA GLY A 200 -21.71 21.03 1.52
C GLY A 200 -20.73 21.16 0.35
N ASP A 201 -19.95 20.10 0.12
CA ASP A 201 -19.03 20.00 -1.01
C ASP A 201 -19.39 18.84 -1.95
N ASN A 202 -18.85 18.87 -3.18
CA ASN A 202 -19.04 17.84 -4.20
C ASN A 202 -17.75 17.09 -4.54
N ILE A 203 -16.79 17.06 -3.62
CA ILE A 203 -15.49 16.42 -3.85
C ILE A 203 -15.67 14.91 -4.06
N ASP A 204 -16.39 14.24 -3.16
CA ASP A 204 -16.57 12.78 -3.22
C ASP A 204 -17.25 12.32 -4.52
N THR A 205 -18.31 13.02 -4.91
CA THR A 205 -19.06 12.72 -6.14
C THR A 205 -18.21 12.97 -7.38
N THR A 206 -17.47 14.08 -7.43
CA THR A 206 -16.53 14.41 -8.50
C THR A 206 -15.42 13.36 -8.62
N LEU A 207 -14.79 12.99 -7.50
CA LEU A 207 -13.72 11.99 -7.48
C LEU A 207 -14.23 10.59 -7.86
N SER A 208 -15.40 10.18 -7.36
CA SER A 208 -16.03 8.90 -7.70
C SER A 208 -16.27 8.79 -9.20
N LEU A 209 -16.90 9.81 -9.81
CA LEU A 209 -17.20 9.85 -11.24
C LEU A 209 -15.92 9.85 -12.09
N ALA A 210 -14.95 10.70 -11.73
CA ALA A 210 -13.74 10.90 -12.53
C ALA A 210 -12.69 9.79 -12.37
N LEU A 211 -12.59 9.15 -11.21
CA LEU A 211 -11.47 8.25 -10.86
C LEU A 211 -11.85 6.78 -10.78
N VAL A 212 -13.08 6.47 -10.35
CA VAL A 212 -13.55 5.09 -10.12
C VAL A 212 -14.45 4.63 -11.27
N ASP A 213 -15.41 5.46 -11.71
CA ASP A 213 -16.37 5.08 -12.75
C ASP A 213 -15.89 5.34 -14.18
N ALA A 214 -14.97 6.28 -14.39
CA ALA A 214 -14.32 6.51 -15.69
C ALA A 214 -13.54 5.28 -16.22
N ALA A 215 -13.31 4.26 -15.38
CA ALA A 215 -12.67 3.00 -15.75
C ALA A 215 -13.64 1.96 -16.37
N ARG A 216 -14.93 2.27 -16.57
CA ARG A 216 -15.87 1.37 -17.26
C ARG A 216 -15.69 1.47 -18.78
N PRO A 217 -15.18 0.44 -19.48
CA PRO A 217 -15.12 0.45 -20.93
C PRO A 217 -16.52 0.14 -21.46
N GLY A 218 -17.27 1.16 -21.90
CA GLY A 218 -18.59 0.94 -22.50
C GLY A 218 -19.53 2.14 -22.58
N THR A 219 -19.25 3.24 -21.89
CA THR A 219 -20.07 4.47 -21.96
C THR A 219 -19.27 5.61 -22.56
N THR A 220 -18.83 5.45 -23.81
CA THR A 220 -18.40 6.59 -24.64
C THR A 220 -19.50 6.89 -25.64
N ASP A 221 -20.57 7.53 -25.17
CA ASP A 221 -21.25 8.45 -26.07
C ASP A 221 -20.30 9.62 -26.29
N ARG A 222 -19.63 9.57 -27.44
CA ARG A 222 -18.82 10.65 -28.00
C ARG A 222 -19.74 11.84 -28.23
N SER A 223 -19.91 12.69 -27.23
CA SER A 223 -20.57 13.97 -27.41
C SER A 223 -20.10 14.99 -26.38
N ILE A 224 -19.40 15.99 -26.91
CA ILE A 224 -19.05 17.29 -26.30
C ILE A 224 -17.85 17.24 -25.35
N GLN A 225 -16.94 18.19 -25.54
CA GLN A 225 -15.77 18.49 -24.72
C GLN A 225 -16.12 18.49 -23.21
N SER A 226 -16.10 17.33 -22.55
CA SER A 226 -16.21 17.29 -21.09
C SER A 226 -14.86 17.79 -20.56
N LEU A 227 -14.81 19.07 -20.17
CA LEU A 227 -13.73 19.59 -19.35
C LEU A 227 -13.45 18.56 -18.25
N ASP A 228 -12.22 18.07 -18.19
CA ASP A 228 -11.80 17.14 -17.15
C ASP A 228 -12.01 17.84 -15.80
N PRO A 229 -12.98 17.41 -14.97
CA PRO A 229 -13.33 18.13 -13.74
C PRO A 229 -12.17 18.17 -12.74
N LEU A 230 -11.15 17.33 -12.94
CA LEU A 230 -9.91 17.29 -12.16
C LEU A 230 -8.75 18.07 -12.80
N ALA A 231 -8.96 18.74 -13.94
CA ALA A 231 -7.98 19.64 -14.55
C ALA A 231 -8.01 21.06 -13.94
N SER A 232 -9.01 21.36 -13.10
CA SER A 232 -9.08 22.61 -12.35
C SER A 232 -8.03 22.67 -11.25
N SER A 233 -7.44 23.85 -11.03
CA SER A 233 -6.51 24.11 -9.91
C SER A 233 -7.22 24.23 -8.56
N SER A 234 -8.52 24.51 -8.55
CA SER A 234 -9.34 24.72 -7.35
C SER A 234 -10.67 23.96 -7.41
N TRP A 235 -11.28 23.74 -6.25
CA TRP A 235 -12.60 23.14 -6.11
C TRP A 235 -13.70 24.20 -6.22
N GLU A 236 -14.74 23.95 -7.02
CA GLU A 236 -15.80 24.93 -7.31
C GLU A 236 -16.57 25.43 -6.06
N ARG A 237 -16.66 24.61 -5.00
CA ARG A 237 -17.38 24.93 -3.75
C ARG A 237 -16.51 25.01 -2.50
N VAL A 238 -15.18 24.99 -2.65
CA VAL A 238 -14.27 25.02 -1.49
C VAL A 238 -13.28 26.18 -1.66
N PRO A 239 -13.20 27.11 -0.68
CA PRO A 239 -12.21 28.17 -0.66
C PRO A 239 -10.77 27.62 -0.70
N GLU A 240 -9.83 28.41 -1.22
CA GLU A 240 -8.43 28.00 -1.32
C GLU A 240 -7.80 27.74 0.05
N GLU A 241 -8.19 28.50 1.09
CA GLU A 241 -7.68 28.36 2.46
C GLU A 241 -8.06 27.03 3.11
N ARG A 242 -9.19 26.45 2.67
CA ARG A 242 -9.70 25.16 3.14
C ARG A 242 -9.27 23.99 2.26
N THR A 243 -8.65 24.26 1.11
CA THR A 243 -8.20 23.22 0.19
C THR A 243 -6.87 22.63 0.68
N LEU A 244 -6.86 21.31 0.91
CA LEU A 244 -5.65 20.58 1.32
C LEU A 244 -4.97 19.93 0.13
N ILE A 245 -5.76 19.38 -0.79
CA ILE A 245 -5.29 18.69 -1.99
C ILE A 245 -6.11 19.22 -3.17
N SER A 246 -5.41 19.76 -4.17
CA SER A 246 -6.06 20.27 -5.37
C SER A 246 -6.62 19.13 -6.26
N PRO A 247 -7.61 19.40 -7.13
CA PRO A 247 -8.15 18.37 -8.02
C PRO A 247 -7.06 17.70 -8.89
N VAL A 248 -6.09 18.48 -9.38
CA VAL A 248 -4.95 17.98 -10.16
C VAL A 248 -4.06 17.05 -9.32
N GLN A 249 -3.81 17.41 -8.05
CA GLN A 249 -3.06 16.56 -7.12
C GLN A 249 -3.81 15.28 -6.77
N CYS A 250 -5.13 15.34 -6.56
CA CYS A 250 -5.96 14.14 -6.38
C CYS A 250 -5.81 13.19 -7.58
N LYS A 251 -5.77 13.73 -8.79
CA LYS A 251 -5.58 12.94 -10.02
C LYS A 251 -4.20 12.30 -10.09
N SER A 252 -3.13 13.01 -9.74
CA SER A 252 -1.77 12.46 -9.74
C SER A 252 -1.59 11.42 -8.63
N LEU A 253 -2.04 11.70 -7.41
CA LEU A 253 -2.05 10.78 -6.27
C LEU A 253 -2.81 9.49 -6.61
N TRP A 254 -3.98 9.60 -7.26
CA TRP A 254 -4.75 8.42 -7.67
C TRP A 254 -4.02 7.57 -8.72
N ARG A 255 -3.32 8.19 -9.67
CA ARG A 255 -2.51 7.45 -10.65
C ARG A 255 -1.35 6.73 -9.98
N GLN A 256 -0.65 7.40 -9.08
CA GLN A 256 0.45 6.82 -8.32
C GLN A 256 -0.04 5.66 -7.45
N PHE A 257 -1.12 5.85 -6.70
CA PHE A 257 -1.77 4.81 -5.90
C PHE A 257 -2.14 3.59 -6.74
N LYS A 258 -2.72 3.78 -7.92
CA LYS A 258 -3.06 2.67 -8.82
C LYS A 258 -1.82 1.91 -9.28
N ALA A 259 -0.77 2.62 -9.70
CA ALA A 259 0.48 1.99 -10.16
C ALA A 259 1.14 1.17 -9.03
N GLU A 260 1.17 1.71 -7.81
CA GLU A 260 1.79 1.02 -6.66
C GLU A 260 0.98 -0.17 -6.14
N THR A 261 -0.35 -0.17 -6.31
CA THR A 261 -1.23 -1.28 -5.89
C THR A 261 -1.46 -2.32 -6.99
N GLU A 262 -1.17 -2.00 -8.25
CA GLU A 262 -1.38 -2.87 -9.41
C GLU A 262 -0.58 -4.16 -9.32
N TYR A 263 0.67 -4.10 -8.84
CA TYR A 263 1.49 -5.28 -8.63
C TYR A 263 0.83 -6.27 -7.66
N THR A 264 0.33 -5.79 -6.52
CA THR A 264 -0.36 -6.61 -5.50
C THR A 264 -1.62 -7.26 -6.06
N VAL A 265 -2.40 -6.53 -6.86
CA VAL A 265 -3.59 -7.08 -7.54
C VAL A 265 -3.21 -8.14 -8.56
N THR A 266 -2.17 -7.89 -9.35
CA THR A 266 -1.69 -8.84 -10.38
C THR A 266 -1.16 -10.12 -9.74
N GLN A 267 -0.43 -9.99 -8.63
CA GLN A 267 0.06 -11.14 -7.85
C GLN A 267 -1.08 -11.98 -7.31
N ALA A 268 -2.15 -11.35 -6.78
CA ALA A 268 -3.34 -12.06 -6.32
C ALA A 268 -4.03 -12.83 -7.45
N ILE A 269 -4.16 -12.24 -8.64
CA ILE A 269 -4.73 -12.90 -9.82
C ILE A 269 -3.86 -14.09 -10.24
N ALA A 270 -2.54 -13.92 -10.30
CA ALA A 270 -1.61 -14.99 -10.63
C ALA A 270 -1.67 -16.14 -9.61
N ALA A 271 -1.77 -15.82 -8.31
CA ALA A 271 -1.92 -16.81 -7.25
C ALA A 271 -3.25 -17.57 -7.36
N GLN A 272 -4.35 -16.87 -7.66
CA GLN A 272 -5.65 -17.49 -7.89
C GLN A 272 -5.62 -18.42 -9.11
N GLU A 273 -4.99 -17.99 -10.20
CA GLU A 273 -4.86 -18.80 -11.41
C GLU A 273 -3.99 -20.04 -11.19
N ALA A 274 -2.89 -19.90 -10.44
CA ALA A 274 -2.05 -21.02 -10.04
C ALA A 274 -2.83 -22.04 -9.18
N ASN A 275 -3.61 -21.58 -8.20
CA ASN A 275 -4.44 -22.44 -7.36
C ASN A 275 -5.55 -23.12 -8.17
N LYS A 276 -6.17 -22.42 -9.12
CA LYS A 276 -7.15 -23.01 -10.04
C LYS A 276 -6.53 -24.09 -10.93
N ARG A 277 -5.31 -23.88 -11.43
CA ARG A 277 -4.58 -24.88 -12.21
C ARG A 277 -4.21 -26.10 -11.36
N ASN A 278 -3.81 -25.91 -10.10
CA ASN A 278 -3.50 -27.00 -9.19
C ASN A 278 -4.71 -27.90 -8.93
N ASN A 279 -5.91 -27.34 -8.81
CA ASN A 279 -7.15 -28.11 -8.63
C ASN A 279 -7.53 -28.97 -9.87
N ASN A 280 -6.93 -28.70 -11.03
CA ASN A 280 -7.14 -29.45 -12.26
C ASN A 280 -6.07 -30.51 -12.54
N TRP A 281 -5.20 -30.82 -11.57
CA TRP A 281 -4.18 -31.86 -11.71
C TRP A 281 -4.79 -33.26 -11.58
N LEU A 282 -5.75 -33.58 -12.45
CA LEU A 282 -6.11 -34.95 -12.73
C LEU A 282 -4.94 -35.58 -13.52
N PRO A 283 -4.56 -36.84 -13.20
CA PRO A 283 -3.62 -37.57 -14.05
C PRO A 283 -4.13 -37.53 -15.49
N PRO A 284 -3.23 -37.45 -16.50
CA PRO A 284 -3.64 -37.50 -17.89
C PRO A 284 -4.62 -38.66 -18.15
N PRO A 285 -5.58 -38.55 -19.07
CA PRO A 285 -6.58 -39.61 -19.29
C PRO A 285 -5.97 -41.00 -19.55
N TRP A 286 -4.80 -41.06 -20.20
CA TRP A 286 -4.06 -42.32 -20.39
C TRP A 286 -3.54 -42.91 -19.06
N ALA A 287 -3.14 -42.07 -18.11
CA ALA A 287 -2.65 -42.50 -16.80
C ALA A 287 -3.81 -42.99 -15.92
N LEU A 288 -4.99 -42.36 -16.03
CA LEU A 288 -6.22 -42.85 -15.42
C LEU A 288 -6.64 -44.21 -16.00
N ALA A 289 -6.58 -44.38 -17.33
CA ALA A 289 -6.86 -45.65 -17.98
C ALA A 289 -5.84 -46.74 -17.59
N ALA A 290 -4.55 -46.42 -17.56
CA ALA A 290 -3.49 -47.34 -17.13
C ALA A 290 -3.69 -47.75 -15.67
N MET A 291 -4.03 -46.82 -14.78
CA MET A 291 -4.31 -47.10 -13.37
C MET A 291 -5.55 -47.99 -13.18
N ALA A 292 -6.59 -47.80 -14.01
CA ALA A 292 -7.80 -48.63 -13.98
C ALA A 292 -7.58 -50.06 -14.51
N VAL A 293 -6.70 -50.24 -15.51
CA VAL A 293 -6.41 -51.55 -16.12
C VAL A 293 -5.36 -52.34 -15.31
N LEU A 294 -4.29 -51.68 -14.83
CA LEU A 294 -3.19 -52.35 -14.13
C LEU A 294 -3.44 -52.50 -12.62
N GLY A 295 -4.26 -51.63 -12.02
CA GLY A 295 -4.32 -51.47 -10.56
C GLY A 295 -3.29 -50.47 -10.04
N PHE A 296 -3.61 -49.77 -8.94
CA PHE A 296 -2.79 -48.68 -8.38
C PHE A 296 -1.43 -49.18 -7.85
N ASN A 297 -1.40 -50.38 -7.25
CA ASN A 297 -0.20 -50.95 -6.65
C ASN A 297 0.82 -51.35 -7.74
N GLU A 298 0.36 -51.96 -8.83
CA GLU A 298 1.15 -52.42 -9.95
C GLU A 298 1.68 -51.23 -10.77
N PHE A 299 0.84 -50.21 -10.99
CA PHE A 299 1.26 -48.97 -11.65
C PHE A 299 2.38 -48.25 -10.87
N MET A 300 2.28 -48.17 -9.54
CA MET A 300 3.33 -47.60 -8.70
C MET A 300 4.61 -48.44 -8.72
N THR A 301 4.52 -49.78 -8.75
CA THR A 301 5.72 -50.63 -8.91
C THR A 301 6.38 -50.47 -10.27
N LEU A 302 5.59 -50.23 -11.32
CA LEU A 302 6.08 -49.99 -12.68
C LEU A 302 6.79 -48.64 -12.78
N LEU A 303 6.29 -47.58 -12.12
CA LEU A 303 6.96 -46.28 -12.06
C LEU A 303 8.21 -46.28 -11.17
N ARG A 304 8.21 -47.04 -10.08
CA ARG A 304 9.34 -47.05 -9.12
C ARG A 304 10.52 -47.89 -9.58
N ASN A 305 10.29 -48.86 -10.48
CA ASN A 305 11.34 -49.75 -10.94
C ASN A 305 11.74 -49.41 -12.39
N PRO A 306 12.94 -48.83 -12.62
CA PRO A 306 13.40 -48.42 -13.95
C PRO A 306 13.52 -49.58 -14.94
N PHE A 307 13.65 -50.82 -14.45
CA PHE A 307 13.77 -52.00 -15.30
C PHE A 307 12.44 -52.34 -16.02
N TYR A 308 11.30 -52.26 -15.33
CA TYR A 308 10.00 -52.54 -15.98
C TYR A 308 9.66 -51.50 -17.04
N LEU A 309 10.05 -50.24 -16.84
CA LEU A 309 9.93 -49.18 -17.86
C LEU A 309 10.80 -49.49 -19.08
N ALA A 310 12.04 -49.92 -18.88
CA ALA A 310 12.93 -50.32 -19.98
C ALA A 310 12.37 -51.50 -20.77
N VAL A 311 11.83 -52.53 -20.09
CA VAL A 311 11.20 -53.68 -20.75
C VAL A 311 9.97 -53.25 -21.55
N MET A 312 9.07 -52.43 -20.97
CA MET A 312 7.91 -51.91 -21.69
C MET A 312 8.29 -51.04 -22.89
N PHE A 313 9.35 -50.24 -22.78
CA PHE A 313 9.87 -49.45 -23.89
C PHE A 313 10.41 -50.34 -25.03
N VAL A 314 11.14 -51.40 -24.70
CA VAL A 314 11.62 -52.38 -25.69
C VAL A 314 10.45 -53.11 -26.35
N VAL A 315 9.46 -53.57 -25.56
CA VAL A 315 8.24 -54.21 -26.10
C VAL A 315 7.47 -53.25 -27.01
N PHE A 316 7.37 -51.97 -26.65
CA PHE A 316 6.76 -50.95 -27.50
C PHE A 316 7.52 -50.73 -28.80
N LEU A 317 8.86 -50.65 -28.76
CA LEU A 317 9.68 -50.51 -29.96
C LEU A 317 9.57 -51.74 -30.88
N VAL A 318 9.58 -52.94 -30.31
CA VAL A 318 9.38 -54.18 -31.07
C VAL A 318 7.97 -54.24 -31.64
N GLY A 319 6.95 -53.92 -30.85
CA GLY A 319 5.56 -53.85 -31.30
C GLY A 319 5.36 -52.82 -32.41
N LYS A 320 5.98 -51.64 -32.31
CA LYS A 320 5.99 -50.63 -33.37
C LYS A 320 6.74 -51.11 -34.61
N ALA A 321 7.89 -51.76 -34.45
CA ALA A 321 8.65 -52.31 -35.57
C ALA A 321 7.85 -53.38 -36.30
N ILE A 322 7.15 -54.25 -35.57
CA ILE A 322 6.23 -55.24 -36.12
C ILE A 322 5.05 -54.53 -36.80
N TRP A 323 4.45 -53.51 -36.19
CA TRP A 323 3.35 -52.73 -36.77
C TRP A 323 3.73 -51.97 -38.05
N VAL A 324 4.99 -51.56 -38.19
CA VAL A 324 5.49 -50.90 -39.40
C VAL A 324 5.91 -51.91 -40.46
N GLN A 325 6.44 -53.07 -40.07
CA GLN A 325 6.84 -54.14 -40.99
C GLN A 325 5.66 -54.97 -41.51
N LEU A 326 4.66 -55.19 -40.67
CA LEU A 326 3.34 -55.60 -41.12
C LEU A 326 2.62 -54.34 -41.58
N ASP A 327 2.55 -54.11 -42.87
CA ASP A 327 1.78 -53.02 -43.48
C ASP A 327 0.26 -53.26 -43.26
N ILE A 328 -0.18 -53.16 -41.99
CA ILE A 328 -1.49 -53.56 -41.49
C ILE A 328 -2.61 -52.77 -42.15
N ALA A 329 -2.34 -51.55 -42.60
CA ALA A 329 -3.28 -50.76 -43.38
C ALA A 329 -3.61 -51.39 -44.74
N ASN A 330 -2.67 -52.11 -45.35
CA ASN A 330 -2.87 -52.81 -46.62
C ASN A 330 -3.53 -54.18 -46.44
N GLU A 331 -3.18 -54.92 -45.39
CA GLU A 331 -3.65 -56.31 -45.19
C GLU A 331 -5.06 -56.41 -44.58
N PHE A 332 -5.46 -55.48 -43.71
CA PHE A 332 -6.81 -55.47 -43.10
C PHE A 332 -7.94 -55.10 -44.07
N ARG A 333 -7.61 -54.70 -45.29
CA ARG A 333 -8.56 -54.52 -46.38
C ARG A 333 -9.14 -55.87 -46.87
N ASN A 334 -8.47 -56.99 -46.59
CA ASN A 334 -8.84 -58.34 -47.05
C ASN A 334 -9.51 -59.21 -45.96
N GLY A 335 -9.90 -58.64 -44.82
CA GLY A 335 -10.69 -59.31 -43.78
C GLY A 335 -9.89 -59.86 -42.59
N PHE A 336 -10.55 -59.98 -41.44
CA PHE A 336 -9.95 -60.19 -40.11
C PHE A 336 -9.38 -61.61 -39.87
N LEU A 337 -9.98 -62.64 -40.47
CA LEU A 337 -9.63 -64.05 -40.20
C LEU A 337 -8.35 -64.55 -40.93
N PRO A 338 -8.09 -64.21 -42.21
CA PRO A 338 -6.82 -64.58 -42.87
C PRO A 338 -5.60 -63.87 -42.25
N ALA A 339 -5.80 -62.65 -41.74
CA ALA A 339 -4.74 -61.86 -41.12
C ALA A 339 -4.18 -62.52 -39.85
N LEU A 340 -5.03 -63.07 -38.98
CA LEU A 340 -4.61 -63.74 -37.74
C LEU A 340 -3.79 -65.02 -37.99
N LEU A 341 -4.14 -65.81 -39.02
CA LEU A 341 -3.42 -67.03 -39.39
C LEU A 341 -2.07 -66.75 -40.09
N SER A 342 -2.01 -65.71 -40.92
CA SER A 342 -0.75 -65.26 -41.53
C SER A 342 0.20 -64.65 -40.48
N LEU A 343 -0.36 -63.92 -39.51
CA LEU A 343 0.39 -63.32 -38.42
C LEU A 343 1.07 -64.39 -37.53
N SER A 344 0.37 -65.47 -37.19
CA SER A 344 0.93 -66.53 -36.33
C SER A 344 2.08 -67.30 -36.98
N THR A 345 1.99 -67.55 -38.29
CA THR A 345 3.01 -68.31 -39.03
C THR A 345 4.28 -67.51 -39.30
N LYS A 346 4.19 -66.17 -39.38
CA LYS A 346 5.34 -65.28 -39.57
C LYS A 346 5.93 -64.72 -38.27
N PHE A 347 5.28 -64.94 -37.13
CA PHE A 347 5.72 -64.42 -35.84
C PHE A 347 7.06 -65.03 -35.37
N VAL A 348 7.14 -66.37 -35.43
CA VAL A 348 8.31 -67.13 -34.94
C VAL A 348 9.58 -66.88 -35.77
N PRO A 349 9.54 -66.90 -37.13
CA PRO A 349 10.72 -66.62 -37.94
C PRO A 349 11.25 -65.18 -37.74
N THR A 350 10.35 -64.22 -37.55
CA THR A 350 10.72 -62.80 -37.42
C THR A 350 11.39 -62.52 -36.07
N ILE A 351 10.87 -63.11 -34.99
CA ILE A 351 11.49 -63.02 -33.66
C ILE A 351 12.87 -63.68 -33.68
N MET A 352 13.00 -64.85 -34.31
CA MET A 352 14.29 -65.54 -34.44
C MET A 352 15.29 -64.68 -35.21
N ASN A 353 14.87 -64.01 -36.29
CA ASN A 353 15.76 -63.18 -37.10
C ASN A 353 16.19 -61.90 -36.36
N ILE A 354 15.31 -61.30 -35.56
CA ILE A 354 15.62 -60.13 -34.75
C ILE A 354 16.55 -60.50 -33.58
N LEU A 355 16.32 -61.63 -32.90
CA LEU A 355 17.20 -62.15 -31.85
C LEU A 355 18.59 -62.49 -32.40
N LYS A 356 18.65 -63.09 -33.59
CA LYS A 356 19.92 -63.43 -34.25
C LYS A 356 20.68 -62.16 -34.64
N ARG A 357 19.98 -61.17 -35.19
CA ARG A 357 20.58 -59.88 -35.58
C ARG A 357 21.07 -59.09 -34.36
N LEU A 358 20.34 -59.12 -33.24
CA LEU A 358 20.76 -58.54 -31.96
C LEU A 358 21.94 -59.29 -31.30
N ALA A 359 22.01 -60.61 -31.46
CA ALA A 359 23.13 -61.42 -31.00
C ALA A 359 24.39 -61.17 -31.84
N ASP A 360 24.23 -60.97 -33.16
CA ASP A 360 25.32 -60.70 -34.09
C ASP A 360 25.84 -59.25 -33.95
N GLU A 361 24.98 -58.26 -33.69
CA GLU A 361 25.40 -56.87 -33.42
C GLU A 361 26.01 -56.67 -32.01
N GLY A 362 25.71 -57.55 -31.05
CA GLY A 362 26.32 -57.54 -29.70
C GLY A 362 27.70 -58.20 -29.61
N ALA A 363 28.11 -58.95 -30.63
CA ALA A 363 29.35 -59.73 -30.67
C ALA A 363 30.41 -59.19 -31.65
N ALA A 364 30.19 -58.03 -32.28
CA ALA A 364 31.14 -57.45 -33.22
C ALA A 364 32.22 -56.61 -32.51
N PRO A 365 33.53 -56.94 -32.65
CA PRO A 365 34.62 -56.11 -32.14
C PRO A 365 34.83 -54.86 -33.01
N ALA A 366 35.34 -53.81 -32.39
CA ALA A 366 35.52 -52.48 -32.98
C ALA A 366 36.59 -52.41 -34.10
N ALA A 367 36.27 -51.55 -35.09
CA ALA A 367 37.16 -50.77 -35.98
C ALA A 367 37.81 -51.51 -37.19
N PRO A 368 38.33 -50.82 -38.24
CA PRO A 368 38.56 -49.38 -38.39
C PRO A 368 38.17 -48.74 -39.75
N GLU A 369 38.39 -47.42 -39.76
CA GLU A 369 38.30 -46.37 -40.77
C GLU A 369 39.15 -46.59 -42.05
N ARG A 370 38.64 -46.20 -43.23
CA ARG A 370 39.47 -45.85 -44.40
C ARG A 370 38.79 -44.89 -45.39
N GLN A 371 39.62 -43.98 -45.87
CA GLN A 371 39.37 -42.74 -46.61
C GLN A 371 39.24 -42.92 -48.14
N ARG A 372 38.68 -41.84 -48.75
CA ARG A 372 38.92 -41.27 -50.11
C ARG A 372 38.49 -42.14 -51.31
N GLU A 373 37.87 -41.59 -52.36
CA GLU A 373 38.33 -40.42 -53.11
C GLU A 373 37.23 -39.77 -53.99
N THR A 374 37.59 -38.61 -54.53
CA THR A 374 36.80 -37.51 -55.08
C THR A 374 36.72 -37.56 -56.60
N GLU A 375 35.62 -37.11 -57.24
CA GLU A 375 35.74 -36.39 -58.51
C GLU A 375 34.64 -35.32 -58.73
N LEU A 376 35.11 -34.14 -59.12
CA LEU A 376 34.45 -32.87 -59.45
C LEU A 376 33.90 -32.90 -60.90
N GLN A 377 32.95 -32.12 -61.43
CA GLN A 377 32.51 -30.71 -61.32
C GLN A 377 31.33 -30.52 -62.36
N PRO A 378 30.83 -29.32 -62.74
CA PRO A 378 30.29 -28.16 -62.02
C PRO A 378 28.86 -27.73 -62.51
N ARG A 379 28.17 -26.84 -61.77
CA ARG A 379 27.77 -25.47 -62.23
C ARG A 379 26.82 -24.79 -61.22
N ASN A 380 27.34 -23.70 -60.62
CA ASN A 380 26.75 -22.40 -60.25
C ASN A 380 25.21 -22.26 -60.22
N ASN A 381 24.56 -21.54 -59.30
CA ASN A 381 25.01 -20.33 -58.60
C ASN A 381 24.03 -19.97 -57.46
N SER A 382 24.57 -19.31 -56.42
CA SER A 382 23.97 -18.25 -55.56
C SER A 382 22.58 -18.51 -54.94
N SER A 383 22.39 -18.44 -53.63
CA SER A 383 22.71 -17.26 -52.81
C SER A 383 22.90 -17.56 -51.31
N ASN A 384 24.06 -17.12 -50.83
CA ASN A 384 24.36 -16.52 -49.52
C ASN A 384 23.14 -15.91 -48.79
N SER A 385 23.05 -15.88 -47.45
CA SER A 385 24.07 -16.04 -46.41
C SER A 385 23.41 -15.86 -45.03
N ASN A 386 23.97 -16.57 -44.03
CA ASN A 386 24.37 -16.05 -42.70
C ASN A 386 23.25 -15.56 -41.73
N VAL A 387 23.27 -15.79 -40.41
CA VAL A 387 24.37 -16.18 -39.51
C VAL A 387 23.77 -16.53 -38.11
N THR A 388 24.38 -17.54 -37.49
CA THR A 388 24.57 -17.84 -36.04
C THR A 388 23.48 -17.60 -34.98
N SER A 389 23.32 -18.58 -34.10
CA SER A 389 23.52 -18.31 -32.66
C SER A 389 24.23 -19.49 -31.98
N ALA A 390 25.34 -19.16 -31.33
CA ALA A 390 26.02 -19.94 -30.32
C ALA A 390 25.58 -19.39 -28.94
N GLY A 391 25.56 -20.22 -27.90
CA GLY A 391 25.41 -19.72 -26.54
C GLY A 391 24.93 -20.75 -25.54
N SER A 392 25.85 -21.56 -25.03
CA SER A 392 25.70 -22.37 -23.82
C SER A 392 25.73 -21.51 -22.55
N SER A 393 25.02 -21.93 -21.49
CA SER A 393 25.42 -21.96 -20.07
C SER A 393 24.18 -22.25 -19.20
N SER A 394 24.04 -23.45 -18.62
CA SER A 394 24.61 -23.93 -17.35
C SER A 394 24.07 -23.20 -16.10
N LEU A 395 23.13 -23.88 -15.44
CA LEU A 395 22.67 -23.68 -14.06
C LEU A 395 23.69 -24.28 -13.06
N THR A 396 23.81 -23.67 -11.88
CA THR A 396 24.07 -24.23 -10.51
C THR A 396 24.48 -23.06 -9.59
N SER A 397 23.65 -22.59 -8.65
CA SER A 397 23.39 -23.08 -7.27
C SER A 397 24.65 -23.31 -6.43
N SER A 398 24.89 -22.44 -5.44
CA SER A 398 25.23 -22.85 -4.07
C SER A 398 25.18 -21.65 -3.13
N GLU A 399 24.14 -21.64 -2.29
CA GLU A 399 23.98 -20.82 -1.11
C GLU A 399 24.67 -21.55 0.06
N ASN A 400 25.60 -20.90 0.74
CA ASN A 400 26.16 -21.35 2.02
C ASN A 400 26.19 -20.12 2.95
N GLY A 401 25.29 -20.10 3.93
CA GLY A 401 25.39 -19.21 5.08
C GLY A 401 26.45 -19.71 6.07
N PRO A 402 26.79 -18.87 7.06
CA PRO A 402 26.71 -19.39 8.41
C PRO A 402 26.10 -18.45 9.45
N GLU A 403 25.76 -19.12 10.54
CA GLU A 403 25.10 -18.79 11.79
C GLU A 403 25.64 -17.60 12.61
N TYR A 404 24.69 -16.95 13.29
CA TYR A 404 24.65 -16.59 14.71
C TYR A 404 25.98 -16.29 15.45
N SER A 405 26.07 -15.07 15.98
CA SER A 405 26.69 -14.79 17.28
C SER A 405 26.11 -13.53 17.89
N SER A 406 25.29 -13.70 18.92
CA SER A 406 24.94 -12.68 19.89
C SER A 406 26.07 -12.60 20.93
N SER A 407 26.56 -11.39 21.19
CA SER A 407 27.43 -11.12 22.33
C SER A 407 26.86 -9.98 23.16
N VAL A 408 26.67 -10.29 24.43
CA VAL A 408 26.32 -9.42 25.55
C VAL A 408 27.63 -8.91 26.16
N ALA A 409 27.75 -7.61 26.37
CA ALA A 409 28.63 -6.95 27.35
C ALA A 409 27.98 -5.58 27.61
N GLN A 410 27.37 -5.35 28.79
CA GLN A 410 27.97 -4.89 30.04
C GLN A 410 28.35 -3.40 29.99
#